data_AF-A0A3B9ECC4-F1
#
_entry.id   AF-A0A3B9ECC4-F1
#
_cell.length_a   1.000
_cell.length_b   1.000
_cell.length_c   1.000
_cell.angle_alpha   90.00
_cell.angle_beta   90.00
_cell.angle_gamma   90.00
#
_symmetry.space_group_name_H-M   'P 1'
#
loop_
_entity.id
_entity.type
_entity.pdbx_description
1 polymer ?
#
loop_
_entity_poly.entity_id
_entity_poly.type
_entity_poly.pdbx_seq_one_letter_code
_entity_poly.pdbx_strand_id
1 'polypeptide(L)' 'LIERAMNNANKPVISMSKEDKLQVMRDLKKSGFYMIKGSVKRLSGEWGVSLPTIYKYLEEI' A
#
# COMPACT_ATOMS: atom_id res chain seq x y z
N LEU A 1 -2.01 -1.74 -11.64
CA LEU A 1 -1.94 -0.56 -10.73
C LEU A 1 -1.21 -0.91 -9.45
N ILE A 2 -1.73 -1.83 -8.63
CA ILE A 2 -1.01 -2.34 -7.43
C ILE A 2 0.34 -2.91 -7.83
N GLU A 3 0.41 -3.83 -8.80
CA GLU A 3 1.69 -4.40 -9.26
C GLU A 3 2.70 -3.34 -9.73
N ARG A 4 2.27 -2.23 -10.35
CA ARG A 4 3.18 -1.15 -10.73
C ARG A 4 3.68 -0.36 -9.53
N ALA A 5 2.82 -0.05 -8.56
CA ALA A 5 3.22 0.61 -7.32
C ALA A 5 4.13 -0.29 -6.46
N MET A 6 3.87 -1.60 -6.49
CA MET A 6 4.67 -2.64 -5.83
C MET A 6 6.01 -2.85 -6.53
N ASN A 7 6.04 -2.84 -7.86
CA ASN A 7 7.27 -2.96 -8.65
C ASN A 7 8.18 -1.72 -8.47
N ASN A 8 7.60 -0.54 -8.26
CA ASN A 8 8.39 0.67 -7.93
C ASN A 8 9.16 0.54 -6.62
N ALA A 9 8.69 -0.29 -5.67
CA ALA A 9 9.41 -0.56 -4.43
C ALA A 9 10.64 -1.48 -4.63
N ASN A 10 10.77 -2.14 -5.80
CA ASN A 10 11.88 -3.04 -6.17
C ASN A 10 12.23 -4.13 -5.14
N LYS A 11 11.32 -4.43 -4.21
CA LYS A 11 11.55 -5.30 -3.06
C LYS A 11 10.26 -6.03 -2.68
N PRO A 12 10.33 -7.32 -2.28
CA PRO A 12 9.19 -8.02 -1.68
C PRO A 12 8.62 -7.26 -0.47
N VAL A 13 7.30 -7.28 -0.25
CA VAL A 13 6.64 -6.61 0.91
C VAL A 13 7.31 -6.97 2.23
N ILE A 14 7.70 -8.24 2.37
CA ILE A 14 8.37 -8.79 3.55
C ILE A 14 9.72 -8.12 3.86
N SER A 15 10.34 -7.48 2.87
CA SER A 15 11.62 -6.78 2.98
C SER A 15 11.49 -5.26 2.96
N MET A 16 10.26 -4.74 2.90
CA MET A 16 9.99 -3.30 2.97
C MET A 16 10.11 -2.80 4.41
N SER A 17 10.92 -1.76 4.60
CA SER A 17 10.91 -0.96 5.83
C SER A 17 9.58 -0.23 6.02
N LYS A 18 9.38 0.41 7.18
CA LYS A 18 8.19 1.23 7.42
C LYS A 18 8.14 2.41 6.43
N GLU A 19 9.25 3.08 6.21
CA GLU A 19 9.39 4.19 5.27
C GLU A 19 9.08 3.77 3.84
N ASP A 20 9.56 2.59 3.40
CA ASP A 20 9.22 2.03 2.08
C ASP A 20 7.70 1.84 1.95
N LYS A 21 7.04 1.31 3.00
CA LYS A 21 5.59 1.12 3.00
C LYS A 21 4.85 2.46 2.92
N LEU A 22 5.25 3.45 3.70
CA LEU A 22 4.65 4.79 3.65
C LEU A 22 4.83 5.44 2.28
N GLN A 23 5.97 5.24 1.61
CA GLN A 23 6.19 5.76 0.26
C GLN A 23 5.23 5.12 -0.75
N VAL A 24 5.08 3.79 -0.74
CA VAL A 24 4.11 3.10 -1.61
C VAL A 24 2.68 3.58 -1.33
N MET A 25 2.33 3.79 -0.07
CA MET A 25 1.01 4.32 0.31
C MET A 25 0.77 5.72 -0.28
N ARG A 26 1.78 6.60 -0.28
CA ARG A 26 1.70 7.93 -0.91
C ARG A 26 1.52 7.83 -2.42
N ASP A 27 2.23 6.92 -3.07
CA ASP A 27 2.15 6.75 -4.53
C ASP A 27 0.78 6.19 -4.96
N LEU A 28 0.23 5.24 -4.19
CA LEU A 28 -1.14 4.74 -4.38
C LEU A 28 -2.19 5.84 -4.15
N LYS A 29 -1.98 6.73 -3.16
CA LYS A 29 -2.87 7.88 -2.90
C LYS A 29 -2.89 8.83 -4.11
N LYS A 30 -1.72 9.18 -4.64
CA LYS A 30 -1.58 10.02 -5.84
C LYS A 30 -2.21 9.40 -7.09
N SER A 31 -2.18 8.07 -7.22
CA SER A 31 -2.81 7.39 -8.35
C SER A 31 -4.34 7.25 -8.22
N GLY A 32 -4.95 7.77 -7.16
CA GLY A 32 -6.37 7.62 -6.88
C GLY A 32 -6.80 6.20 -6.48
N PHE A 33 -5.85 5.34 -6.11
CA PHE A 33 -6.11 3.92 -5.82
C PHE A 33 -7.17 3.73 -4.74
N TYR A 34 -7.13 4.54 -3.68
CA TYR A 34 -8.05 4.42 -2.53
C TYR A 34 -9.49 4.84 -2.84
N MET A 35 -9.75 5.50 -3.98
CA MET A 35 -11.12 5.82 -4.42
C MET A 35 -11.83 4.61 -5.04
N ILE A 36 -11.08 3.58 -5.45
CA ILE A 36 -11.63 2.37 -6.05
C ILE A 36 -12.23 1.48 -4.95
N LYS A 37 -13.52 1.15 -5.07
CA LYS A 37 -14.18 0.25 -4.12
C LYS A 37 -13.43 -1.08 -3.99
N GLY A 38 -13.09 -1.47 -2.76
CA GLY A 38 -12.39 -2.72 -2.46
C GLY A 38 -10.86 -2.69 -2.61
N SER A 39 -10.28 -1.56 -3.01
CA SER A 39 -8.82 -1.40 -3.19
C SER A 39 -8.03 -1.65 -1.91
N VAL A 40 -8.50 -1.12 -0.77
CA VAL A 40 -7.89 -1.30 0.56
C VAL A 40 -7.86 -2.78 0.96
N LYS A 41 -8.96 -3.51 0.72
CA LYS A 41 -9.06 -4.96 1.00
C LYS A 41 -8.11 -5.77 0.12
N ARG A 42 -7.96 -5.38 -1.15
CA ARG A 42 -6.99 -6.01 -2.04
C ARG A 42 -5.57 -5.77 -1.55
N LEU A 43 -5.20 -4.52 -1.25
CA LEU A 43 -3.86 -4.17 -0.77
C LEU A 43 -3.51 -4.90 0.52
N SER A 44 -4.44 -4.99 1.48
CA SER A 44 -4.21 -5.72 2.73
C SER A 44 -3.93 -7.21 2.48
N GLY A 45 -4.64 -7.83 1.54
CA GLY A 45 -4.39 -9.21 1.11
C GLY A 45 -3.02 -9.40 0.46
N GLU A 46 -2.64 -8.53 -0.47
CA GLU A 46 -1.33 -8.55 -1.15
C GLU A 46 -0.17 -8.34 -0.17
N TRP A 47 -0.37 -7.50 0.85
CA TRP A 47 0.65 -7.21 1.85
C TRP A 47 0.67 -8.20 3.02
N GLY A 48 -0.31 -9.10 3.10
CA GLY A 48 -0.46 -10.02 4.22
C GLY A 48 -0.69 -9.31 5.55
N VAL A 49 -1.34 -8.14 5.54
CA VAL A 49 -1.63 -7.33 6.74
C VAL A 49 -3.12 -7.10 6.91
N SER A 50 -3.52 -6.65 8.10
CA SER A 50 -4.92 -6.36 8.39
C SER A 50 -5.40 -5.06 7.72
N LEU A 51 -6.72 -4.95 7.47
CA LEU A 51 -7.35 -3.70 7.03
C LEU A 51 -7.01 -2.51 7.96
N PRO A 52 -7.15 -2.63 9.31
CA PRO A 52 -6.71 -1.58 10.23
C PRO A 52 -5.26 -1.15 10.05
N THR A 53 -4.34 -2.07 9.72
CA THR A 53 -2.93 -1.73 9.46
C THR A 53 -2.79 -0.81 8.25
N ILE A 54 -3.53 -1.07 7.17
CA ILE A 54 -3.53 -0.19 5.99
C ILE A 54 -4.13 1.18 6.33
N TYR A 55 -5.22 1.24 7.10
CA TYR A 55 -5.79 2.52 7.54
C TYR A 55 -4.84 3.31 8.45
N LYS A 56 -4.12 2.65 9.35
CA LYS A 56 -3.08 3.29 10.16
C LYS A 56 -2.01 3.94 9.28
N TYR A 57 -1.53 3.24 8.26
CA TYR A 57 -0.59 3.84 7.31
C TYR A 57 -1.20 5.00 6.51
N LEU A 58 -2.50 4.98 6.21
CA LEU A 58 -3.20 6.11 5.56
C LEU A 58 -3.28 7.33 6.47
N GLU A 59 -3.52 7.14 7.77
CA GLU A 59 -3.55 8.22 8.77
C GLU A 59 -2.17 8.85 8.97
N GLU A 60 -1.11 8.06 8.83
CA GLU A 60 0.28 8.53 8.93
C GLU A 60 0.74 9.37 7.71
N ILE A 61 -0.05 9.48 6.62
CA ILE A 61 0.35 10.13 5.35
C ILE A 61 -0.46 11.33 4.86
#